data_AF-A0A7D5SDV3-F1
#
_entry.id   AF-A0A7D5SDV3-F1
#
_cell.length_a   1.000
_cell.length_b   1.000
_cell.length_c   1.000
_cell.angle_alpha   90.00
_cell.angle_beta   90.00
_cell.angle_gamma   90.00
#
_symmetry.space_group_name_H-M   'P 1'
#
loop_
_entity.id
_entity.type
_entity.pdbx_description
1 polymer ?
#
loop_
_entity_poly.entity_id
_entity_poly.type
_entity_poly.pdbx_seq_one_letter_code
_entity_poly.pdbx_strand_id
1 'polypeptide(L)'
;MVANPALNHSSSVSTCDSFVWSVNNTVYYSSGTYTGTSVDTNGCLVNEELVLTILPNNSSSSTIAACDSYFWPVSQVHYTQSGSFQYTTINSSGCTEIHTLDLNILSGSSSNASVSSVQSYTWPCNGNTYTQSGVYTCMTTNALGCPDTQNLTLTIMPCNTQVSAPNVYACPGNAISLAGSPPGGLFRC
;
A
#
# COMPACT_ATOMS: atom_id res chain seq x y z
N MET A 1 -8.28 46.31 64.96
CA MET A 1 -8.71 45.32 63.95
C MET A 1 -7.46 44.64 63.41
N VAL A 2 -7.20 43.40 63.84
CA VAL A 2 -6.04 42.65 63.34
C VAL A 2 -6.45 42.12 61.98
N ALA A 3 -5.76 42.56 60.92
CA ALA A 3 -5.93 41.96 59.60
C ALA A 3 -5.49 40.49 59.72
N ASN A 4 -6.45 39.56 59.66
CA ASN A 4 -6.12 38.15 59.55
C ASN A 4 -5.39 37.97 58.22
N PRO A 5 -4.12 37.52 58.20
CA PRO A 5 -3.42 37.35 56.94
C PRO A 5 -4.17 36.32 56.10
N ALA A 6 -4.57 36.70 54.89
CA ALA A 6 -5.17 35.76 53.94
C ALA A 6 -4.18 34.62 53.72
N LEU A 7 -4.62 33.38 53.96
CA LEU A 7 -3.83 32.21 53.68
C LEU A 7 -3.75 32.06 52.16
N ASN A 8 -2.54 31.97 51.59
CA ASN A 8 -2.37 31.77 50.15
C ASN A 8 -1.95 30.33 49.90
N HIS A 9 -2.65 29.65 48.99
CA HIS A 9 -2.33 28.30 48.56
C HIS A 9 -2.22 28.27 47.03
N SER A 10 -1.10 27.78 46.52
CA SER A 10 -0.80 27.69 45.10
C SER A 10 -0.63 26.23 44.69
N SER A 11 -1.31 25.83 43.61
CA SER A 11 -1.23 24.48 43.04
C SER A 11 -0.93 24.53 41.54
N SER A 12 -0.19 23.54 41.06
CA SER A 12 0.11 23.38 39.63
C SER A 12 -0.36 22.02 39.14
N VAL A 13 -1.17 22.00 38.09
CA VAL A 13 -1.72 20.76 37.51
C VAL A 13 -1.50 20.74 36.00
N SER A 14 -1.12 19.56 35.49
CA SER A 14 -1.07 19.27 34.06
C SER A 14 -2.02 18.13 33.75
N THR A 15 -2.93 18.33 32.80
CA THR A 15 -3.91 17.32 32.37
C THR A 15 -4.22 17.45 30.90
N CYS A 16 -4.90 16.44 30.36
CA CYS A 16 -5.30 16.36 28.96
C CYS A 16 -6.78 16.72 28.83
N ASP A 17 -7.15 17.40 27.75
CA ASP A 17 -8.49 17.93 27.42
C ASP A 17 -9.09 18.94 28.39
N SER A 18 -9.31 18.54 29.65
CA SER A 18 -10.00 19.37 30.64
C SER A 18 -9.57 19.09 32.07
N PHE A 19 -9.77 20.08 32.93
CA PHE A 19 -9.58 19.98 34.36
C PHE A 19 -10.79 20.50 35.12
N VAL A 20 -11.26 19.75 36.11
CA VAL A 20 -12.30 20.23 37.04
C VAL A 20 -11.61 20.76 38.29
N TRP A 21 -11.73 22.06 38.54
CA TRP A 21 -11.14 22.63 39.74
C TRP A 21 -12.10 22.51 40.93
N SER A 22 -11.67 21.84 41.99
CA SER A 22 -12.49 21.58 43.18
C SER A 22 -12.87 22.83 43.97
N VAL A 23 -12.16 23.95 43.80
CA VAL A 23 -12.42 25.21 44.53
C VAL A 23 -13.69 25.90 44.04
N ASN A 24 -13.99 25.84 42.74
CA ASN A 24 -15.15 26.52 42.15
C ASN A 24 -16.03 25.61 41.28
N ASN A 25 -15.75 24.30 41.27
CA ASN A 25 -16.45 23.28 40.48
C ASN A 25 -16.56 23.60 38.98
N THR A 26 -15.65 24.44 38.45
CA THR A 26 -15.66 24.84 37.04
C THR A 26 -14.74 23.94 36.23
N VAL A 27 -15.17 23.62 35.00
CA VAL A 27 -14.37 22.86 34.02
C VAL A 27 -13.58 23.83 33.16
N TYR A 28 -12.27 23.64 33.13
CA TYR A 28 -11.35 24.43 32.33
C TYR A 28 -10.87 23.63 31.12
N TYR A 29 -10.82 24.29 29.96
CA TYR A 29 -10.39 23.75 28.66
C TYR A 29 -9.17 24.47 28.10
N SER A 30 -8.58 25.41 28.84
CA SER A 30 -7.42 26.17 28.39
C SER A 30 -6.42 26.36 29.52
N SER A 31 -5.14 26.32 29.15
CA SER A 31 -4.04 26.63 30.06
C SER A 31 -4.13 28.07 30.56
N GLY A 32 -3.75 28.30 31.80
CA GLY A 32 -3.78 29.62 32.40
C GLY A 32 -3.59 29.57 33.92
N THR A 33 -3.47 30.76 34.50
CA THR A 33 -3.50 30.93 35.95
C THR A 33 -4.90 31.35 36.36
N TYR A 34 -5.51 30.56 37.24
CA TYR A 34 -6.85 30.79 37.77
C TYR A 34 -6.75 31.10 39.26
N THR A 35 -7.54 32.07 39.73
CA THR A 35 -7.59 32.44 41.14
C THR A 35 -9.00 32.27 41.67
N GLY A 36 -9.11 31.87 42.93
CA GLY A 36 -10.37 31.60 43.61
C GLY A 36 -10.21 31.79 45.11
N THR A 37 -11.31 31.65 45.83
CA THR A 37 -11.31 31.74 47.29
C THR A 37 -12.05 30.56 47.86
N SER A 38 -11.42 29.87 48.82
CA SER A 38 -12.02 28.80 49.61
C SER A 38 -12.13 29.25 51.08
N VAL A 39 -12.86 28.49 51.89
CA VAL A 39 -12.94 28.69 53.34
C VAL A 39 -12.38 27.45 54.01
N ASP A 40 -11.42 27.62 54.91
CA ASP A 40 -10.84 26.49 55.64
C ASP A 40 -11.81 25.94 56.71
N THR A 41 -11.42 24.83 57.35
CA THR A 41 -12.21 24.20 58.44
C THR A 41 -12.41 25.10 59.66
N ASN A 42 -11.63 26.18 59.76
CA ASN A 42 -11.65 27.15 60.85
C ASN A 42 -12.44 28.41 60.48
N GLY A 43 -13.05 28.47 59.29
CA GLY A 43 -13.85 29.59 58.82
C GLY A 43 -13.04 30.77 58.26
N CYS A 44 -11.74 30.60 58.02
CA CYS A 44 -10.89 31.64 57.43
C CYS A 44 -10.92 31.60 55.90
N LEU A 45 -10.90 32.78 55.27
CA LEU A 45 -10.77 32.90 53.83
C LEU A 45 -9.34 32.53 53.39
N VAL A 46 -9.25 31.65 52.40
CA VAL A 46 -8.03 31.21 51.74
C VAL A 46 -8.07 31.65 50.29
N ASN A 47 -7.01 32.30 49.83
CA ASN A 47 -6.79 32.62 48.44
C ASN A 47 -6.12 31.41 47.75
N GLU A 48 -6.78 30.91 46.73
CA GLU A 48 -6.37 29.74 45.96
C GLU A 48 -5.89 30.18 44.59
N GLU A 49 -4.69 29.75 44.20
CA GLU A 49 -4.11 29.95 42.88
C GLU A 49 -3.87 28.59 42.21
N LEU A 50 -4.37 28.45 40.99
CA LEU A 50 -4.19 27.27 40.16
C LEU A 50 -3.45 27.67 38.89
N VAL A 51 -2.24 27.13 38.71
CA VAL A 51 -1.52 27.17 37.44
C VAL A 51 -1.87 25.89 36.66
N LEU A 52 -2.73 26.02 35.66
CA LEU A 52 -3.21 24.90 34.85
C LEU A 52 -2.50 24.87 33.50
N THR A 53 -1.95 23.70 33.15
CA THR A 53 -1.47 23.39 31.80
C THR A 53 -2.35 22.31 31.19
N ILE A 54 -3.11 22.67 30.14
CA ILE A 54 -3.87 21.72 29.34
C ILE A 54 -3.06 21.35 28.11
N LEU A 55 -2.81 20.05 27.98
CA LEU A 55 -2.09 19.46 26.87
C LEU A 55 -3.12 18.94 25.84
N PRO A 56 -2.90 19.19 24.53
CA PRO A 56 -3.80 18.69 23.50
C PRO A 56 -3.69 17.16 23.38
N ASN A 57 -4.81 16.49 23.09
CA ASN A 57 -4.76 15.17 22.49
C ASN A 57 -4.28 15.30 21.04
N ASN A 58 -3.35 14.46 20.64
CA ASN A 58 -2.81 14.48 19.30
C ASN A 58 -3.51 13.42 18.46
N SER A 59 -3.88 13.77 17.23
CA SER A 59 -4.30 12.79 16.23
C SER A 59 -3.45 12.94 14.98
N SER A 60 -3.10 11.79 14.39
CA SER A 60 -2.35 11.76 13.13
C SER A 60 -2.98 10.75 12.19
N SER A 61 -2.99 11.06 10.90
CA SER A 61 -3.45 10.17 9.84
C SER A 61 -2.35 9.98 8.80
N SER A 62 -2.31 8.80 8.21
CA SER A 62 -1.36 8.47 7.13
C SER A 62 -2.05 7.56 6.12
N THR A 63 -1.85 7.85 4.84
CA THR A 63 -2.34 7.01 3.74
C THR A 63 -1.16 6.41 3.01
N ILE A 64 -1.10 5.09 2.95
CA ILE A 64 0.06 4.35 2.42
C ILE A 64 -0.40 3.30 1.43
N ALA A 65 0.31 3.20 0.31
CA ALA A 65 0.19 2.08 -0.62
C ALA A 65 1.48 1.25 -0.57
N ALA A 66 1.35 -0.07 -0.48
CA ALA A 66 2.48 -0.99 -0.38
C ALA A 66 2.22 -2.29 -1.15
N CYS A 67 3.31 -2.98 -1.50
CA CYS A 67 3.26 -4.27 -2.19
C CYS A 67 3.43 -5.41 -1.19
N ASP A 68 2.52 -6.38 -1.25
CA ASP A 68 2.45 -7.61 -0.44
C ASP A 68 2.28 -7.39 1.09
N SER A 69 3.10 -6.54 1.71
CA SER A 69 2.99 -6.23 3.13
C SER A 69 3.51 -4.84 3.49
N TYR A 70 3.05 -4.32 4.61
CA TYR A 70 3.55 -3.06 5.20
C TYR A 70 3.79 -3.22 6.70
N PHE A 71 4.97 -2.83 7.17
CA PHE A 71 5.28 -2.72 8.59
C PHE A 71 4.88 -1.33 9.07
N TRP A 72 3.91 -1.24 9.98
CA TRP A 72 3.54 0.03 10.57
C TRP A 72 4.38 0.30 11.83
N PRO A 73 5.29 1.30 11.83
CA PRO A 73 6.19 1.52 12.95
C PRO A 73 5.50 1.89 14.27
N VAL A 74 4.29 2.47 14.17
CA VAL A 74 3.53 2.95 15.33
C VAL A 74 2.92 1.81 16.12
N SER A 75 2.29 0.84 15.46
CA SER A 75 1.72 -0.34 16.13
C SER A 75 2.72 -1.49 16.25
N GLN A 76 3.85 -1.43 15.53
CA GLN A 76 4.84 -2.51 15.39
C GLN A 76 4.25 -3.79 14.77
N VAL A 77 3.22 -3.66 13.93
CA VAL A 77 2.54 -4.78 13.27
C VAL A 77 2.81 -4.78 11.77
N HIS A 78 2.98 -5.98 11.21
CA HIS A 78 2.95 -6.20 9.77
C HIS A 78 1.53 -6.45 9.29
N TYR A 79 1.09 -5.65 8.34
CA TYR A 79 -0.19 -5.81 7.67
C TYR A 79 0.03 -6.42 6.29
N THR A 80 -0.82 -7.38 5.91
CA THR A 80 -0.85 -8.05 4.59
C THR A 80 -2.16 -7.81 3.85
N GLN A 81 -3.08 -7.04 4.44
CA GLN A 81 -4.39 -6.71 3.88
C GLN A 81 -4.63 -5.20 3.96
N SER A 82 -5.31 -4.69 2.93
CA SER A 82 -5.80 -3.31 2.91
C SER A 82 -6.83 -3.08 4.00
N GLY A 83 -6.88 -1.87 4.53
CA GLY A 83 -7.83 -1.49 5.57
C GLY A 83 -7.51 -0.14 6.20
N SER A 84 -8.41 0.31 7.06
CA SER A 84 -8.17 1.45 7.94
C SER A 84 -7.88 0.92 9.34
N PHE A 85 -6.71 1.26 9.88
CA PHE A 85 -6.22 0.79 11.17
C PHE A 85 -6.06 1.96 12.13
N GLN A 86 -6.47 1.78 13.37
CA GLN A 86 -6.23 2.75 14.43
C GLN A 86 -5.38 2.16 15.54
N TYR A 87 -4.49 2.97 16.07
CA TYR A 87 -3.65 2.63 17.20
C TYR A 87 -3.55 3.81 18.16
N THR A 88 -3.84 3.55 19.43
CA THR A 88 -3.86 4.57 20.48
C THR A 88 -2.66 4.39 21.39
N THR A 89 -1.91 5.47 21.62
CA THR A 89 -0.77 5.51 22.52
C THR A 89 -0.97 6.58 23.58
N ILE A 90 -0.11 6.58 24.59
CA ILE A 90 -0.06 7.61 25.62
C ILE A 90 1.31 8.27 25.53
N ASN A 91 1.34 9.59 25.39
CA ASN A 91 2.61 10.32 25.31
C ASN A 91 3.27 10.46 26.68
N SER A 92 4.49 11.00 26.71
CA SER A 92 5.25 11.24 27.94
C SER A 92 4.55 12.14 28.95
N SER A 93 3.54 12.90 28.51
CA SER A 93 2.74 13.79 29.34
C SER A 93 1.42 13.16 29.81
N GLY A 94 1.19 11.88 29.50
CA GLY A 94 -0.01 11.14 29.92
C GLY A 94 -1.24 11.37 29.03
N CYS A 95 -1.10 12.06 27.89
CA CYS A 95 -2.21 12.33 26.99
C CYS A 95 -2.37 11.27 25.91
N THR A 96 -3.60 11.10 25.48
CA THR A 96 -3.96 10.09 24.49
C THR A 96 -3.58 10.60 23.11
N GLU A 97 -2.86 9.77 22.36
CA GLU A 97 -2.54 10.01 20.95
C GLU A 97 -3.20 8.94 20.08
N ILE A 98 -3.93 9.37 19.06
CA ILE A 98 -4.64 8.46 18.15
C ILE A 98 -3.95 8.53 16.79
N HIS A 99 -3.43 7.40 16.34
CA HIS A 99 -2.83 7.25 15.03
C HIS A 99 -3.77 6.45 14.13
N THR A 100 -4.04 6.97 12.94
CA THR A 100 -4.87 6.33 11.91
C THR A 100 -4.02 6.03 10.68
N LEU A 101 -4.09 4.80 10.18
CA LEU A 101 -3.42 4.35 8.97
C LEU A 101 -4.46 3.82 7.98
N ASP A 102 -4.59 4.50 6.85
CA ASP A 102 -5.32 4.00 5.68
C ASP A 102 -4.34 3.29 4.76
N LEU A 103 -4.39 1.97 4.75
CA LEU A 103 -3.45 1.11 4.05
C LEU A 103 -4.09 0.46 2.83
N ASN A 104 -3.45 0.61 1.67
CA ASN A 104 -3.80 -0.11 0.45
C ASN A 104 -2.67 -1.08 0.07
N ILE A 105 -2.88 -2.37 0.35
CA ILE A 105 -1.98 -3.44 -0.07
C ILE A 105 -2.46 -4.01 -1.40
N LEU A 106 -1.53 -4.04 -2.36
CA LEU A 106 -1.69 -4.78 -3.59
C LEU A 106 -0.67 -5.90 -3.64
N SER A 107 -1.09 -7.05 -4.14
CA SER A 107 -0.17 -8.12 -4.50
C SER A 107 0.18 -8.03 -5.97
N GLY A 108 1.41 -8.40 -6.30
CA GLY A 108 1.77 -8.76 -7.66
C GLY A 108 0.89 -9.92 -8.14
N SER A 109 0.56 -9.91 -9.43
CA SER A 109 -0.14 -11.01 -10.09
C SER A 109 0.86 -11.89 -10.84
N SER A 110 0.61 -13.20 -10.82
CA SER A 110 1.32 -14.16 -11.65
C SER A 110 0.36 -14.77 -12.67
N SER A 111 0.69 -14.68 -13.95
CA SER A 111 -0.09 -15.31 -15.02
C SER A 111 0.73 -16.31 -15.82
N ASN A 112 0.05 -17.32 -16.36
CA ASN A 112 0.62 -18.30 -17.27
C ASN A 112 -0.21 -18.31 -18.55
N ALA A 113 0.47 -18.26 -19.70
CA ALA A 113 -0.12 -18.38 -21.01
C ALA A 113 0.59 -19.47 -21.81
N SER A 114 -0.17 -20.21 -22.61
CA SER A 114 0.37 -21.18 -23.57
C SER A 114 -0.10 -20.79 -24.96
N VAL A 115 0.84 -20.58 -25.87
CA VAL A 115 0.54 -20.14 -27.25
C VAL A 115 1.24 -21.05 -28.25
N SER A 116 0.49 -21.39 -29.29
CA SER A 116 0.98 -22.09 -30.48
C SER A 116 0.94 -21.12 -31.65
N SER A 117 2.06 -20.92 -32.34
CA SER A 117 2.10 -20.08 -33.54
C SER A 117 2.95 -20.72 -34.63
N VAL A 118 2.69 -20.34 -35.88
CA VAL A 118 3.47 -20.79 -37.03
C VAL A 118 4.53 -19.73 -37.36
N GLN A 119 5.77 -20.17 -37.51
CA GLN A 119 6.97 -19.36 -37.77
C GLN A 119 7.38 -18.34 -36.69
N SER A 120 6.46 -17.49 -36.21
CA SER A 120 6.78 -16.47 -35.21
C SER A 120 5.59 -16.06 -34.35
N TYR A 121 5.86 -15.49 -33.19
CA TYR A 121 4.85 -14.92 -32.29
C TYR A 121 5.38 -13.63 -31.65
N THR A 122 4.63 -12.53 -31.78
CA THR A 122 4.94 -11.28 -31.09
C THR A 122 4.21 -11.24 -29.76
N TRP A 123 4.96 -11.23 -28.67
CA TRP A 123 4.38 -11.28 -27.33
C TRP A 123 4.01 -9.87 -26.85
N PRO A 124 2.73 -9.59 -26.49
CA PRO A 124 2.33 -8.25 -26.05
C PRO A 124 3.00 -7.77 -24.77
N CYS A 125 3.51 -8.68 -23.92
CA CYS A 125 4.09 -8.28 -22.62
C CYS A 125 5.36 -7.42 -22.77
N ASN A 126 6.20 -7.73 -23.76
CA ASN A 126 7.47 -7.03 -23.98
C ASN A 126 7.65 -6.53 -25.43
N GLY A 127 6.68 -6.79 -26.32
CA GLY A 127 6.74 -6.41 -27.73
C GLY A 127 7.74 -7.21 -28.57
N ASN A 128 8.37 -8.25 -28.01
CA ASN A 128 9.37 -9.03 -28.72
C ASN A 128 8.74 -10.10 -29.61
N THR A 129 9.32 -10.31 -30.79
CA THR A 129 8.95 -11.39 -31.71
C THR A 129 9.85 -12.60 -31.48
N TYR A 130 9.22 -13.72 -31.17
CA TYR A 130 9.88 -15.00 -30.93
C TYR A 130 9.67 -15.95 -32.12
N THR A 131 10.75 -16.58 -32.57
CA THR A 131 10.77 -17.55 -33.69
C THR A 131 11.15 -18.96 -33.22
N GLN A 132 11.40 -19.14 -31.93
CA GLN A 132 11.77 -20.41 -31.33
C GLN A 132 10.80 -20.77 -30.22
N SER A 133 10.50 -22.06 -30.10
CA SER A 133 9.73 -22.58 -28.96
C SER A 133 10.54 -22.44 -27.67
N GLY A 134 9.87 -22.16 -26.56
CA GLY A 134 10.52 -21.98 -25.27
C GLY A 134 9.58 -21.48 -24.19
N VAL A 135 10.14 -21.27 -23.00
CA VAL A 135 9.45 -20.62 -21.88
C VAL A 135 10.06 -19.23 -21.73
N TYR A 136 9.20 -18.21 -21.77
CA TYR A 136 9.58 -16.81 -21.67
C TYR A 136 8.93 -16.16 -20.45
N THR A 137 9.68 -15.30 -19.78
CA THR A 137 9.25 -14.53 -18.61
C THR A 137 9.29 -13.05 -18.89
N CYS A 138 8.29 -12.34 -18.39
CA CYS A 138 8.19 -10.88 -18.47
C CYS A 138 7.71 -10.38 -17.12
N MET A 139 8.42 -9.39 -16.59
CA MET A 139 8.03 -8.69 -15.36
C MET A 139 7.51 -7.31 -15.74
N THR A 140 6.31 -7.00 -15.29
CA THR A 140 5.69 -5.68 -15.41
C THR A 140 5.43 -5.12 -14.02
N THR A 141 5.01 -3.87 -13.92
CA THR A 141 4.55 -3.30 -12.66
C THR A 141 3.12 -2.82 -12.82
N ASN A 142 2.29 -3.04 -11.80
CA ASN A 142 0.94 -2.49 -11.77
C ASN A 142 0.98 -0.96 -11.56
N ALA A 143 -0.19 -0.31 -11.57
CA ALA A 143 -0.31 1.14 -11.41
C ALA A 143 0.30 1.71 -10.11
N LEU A 144 0.57 0.86 -9.13
CA LEU A 144 1.17 1.22 -7.84
C LEU A 144 2.60 0.68 -7.66
N GLY A 145 3.21 0.19 -8.74
CA GLY A 145 4.62 -0.22 -8.76
C GLY A 145 4.87 -1.65 -8.26
N CYS A 146 3.84 -2.44 -7.96
CA CYS A 146 4.04 -3.82 -7.53
C CYS A 146 4.37 -4.74 -8.71
N PRO A 147 5.33 -5.67 -8.55
CA PRO A 147 5.81 -6.51 -9.64
C PRO A 147 4.79 -7.57 -10.04
N ASP A 148 4.34 -7.53 -11.28
CA ASP A 148 3.56 -8.58 -11.92
C ASP A 148 4.49 -9.47 -12.74
N THR A 149 4.27 -10.78 -12.73
CA THR A 149 5.06 -11.75 -13.52
C THR A 149 4.18 -12.50 -14.49
N GLN A 150 4.51 -12.45 -15.78
CA GLN A 150 3.85 -13.23 -16.81
C GLN A 150 4.79 -14.29 -17.37
N ASN A 151 4.33 -15.53 -17.43
CA ASN A 151 5.04 -16.67 -18.00
C ASN A 151 4.35 -17.13 -19.29
N LEU A 152 5.11 -17.24 -20.37
CA LEU A 152 4.65 -17.72 -21.66
C LEU A 152 5.33 -19.03 -22.03
N THR A 153 4.56 -20.09 -22.24
CA THR A 153 5.00 -21.32 -22.90
C THR A 153 4.67 -21.19 -24.38
N LEU A 154 5.68 -21.01 -25.22
CA LEU A 154 5.54 -20.82 -26.66
C LEU A 154 5.92 -22.09 -27.41
N THR A 155 5.02 -22.55 -28.28
CA THR A 155 5.31 -23.58 -29.28
C THR A 155 5.31 -22.94 -30.67
N ILE A 156 6.49 -22.82 -31.28
CA ILE A 156 6.64 -22.43 -32.68
C ILE A 156 6.65 -23.68 -33.55
N MET A 157 5.65 -23.79 -34.43
CA MET A 157 5.59 -24.85 -35.43
C MET A 157 6.38 -24.43 -36.68
N PRO A 158 7.32 -25.28 -37.14
CA PRO A 158 8.01 -25.03 -38.39
C PRO A 158 7.02 -25.12 -39.56
N CYS A 159 7.11 -24.17 -40.49
CA CYS A 159 6.42 -24.26 -41.76
C CYS A 159 7.23 -25.16 -42.70
N ASN A 160 6.90 -26.45 -42.74
CA ASN A 160 7.59 -27.40 -43.62
C ASN A 160 6.95 -27.41 -45.01
N THR A 161 7.54 -26.68 -45.94
CA THR A 161 7.20 -26.82 -47.36
C THR A 161 7.83 -28.10 -47.90
N GLN A 162 7.13 -29.22 -47.80
CA GLN A 162 7.57 -30.47 -48.42
C GLN A 162 7.06 -30.50 -49.87
N VAL A 163 7.99 -30.54 -50.83
CA VAL A 163 7.69 -30.82 -52.23
C VAL A 163 7.92 -32.31 -52.45
N SER A 164 6.85 -33.09 -52.59
CA SER A 164 6.92 -34.50 -52.95
C SER A 164 6.58 -34.65 -54.43
N ALA A 165 7.50 -35.23 -55.21
CA ALA A 165 7.29 -35.56 -56.61
C ALA A 165 7.32 -37.09 -56.78
N PRO A 166 6.35 -37.70 -57.48
CA PRO A 166 6.39 -39.13 -57.78
C PRO A 166 7.56 -39.45 -58.74
N ASN A 167 8.11 -40.66 -58.63
CA ASN A 167 9.12 -41.14 -59.58
C ASN A 167 8.51 -41.21 -60.99
N VAL A 168 9.10 -40.50 -61.95
CA VAL A 168 8.69 -40.54 -63.36
C VAL A 168 9.74 -41.29 -64.17
N TYR A 169 9.31 -42.36 -64.85
CA TYR A 169 10.12 -43.09 -65.81
C TYR A 169 9.84 -42.55 -67.23
N ALA A 170 10.88 -42.16 -67.96
CA ALA A 170 10.76 -41.71 -69.35
C ALA A 170 11.78 -42.41 -70.26
N CYS A 171 11.39 -42.60 -71.51
CA CYS A 171 12.26 -43.14 -72.55
C CYS A 171 13.31 -42.10 -73.00
N PRO A 172 14.47 -42.55 -73.53
CA PRO A 172 15.50 -41.65 -74.05
C PRO A 172 14.93 -40.74 -75.15
N GLY A 173 15.12 -39.43 -75.02
CA GLY A 173 14.72 -38.42 -76.01
C GLY A 173 13.40 -37.69 -75.74
N ASN A 174 12.62 -38.08 -74.72
CA ASN A 174 11.40 -37.38 -74.35
C ASN A 174 11.63 -36.40 -73.19
N ALA A 175 11.03 -35.21 -73.29
CA ALA A 175 11.02 -34.24 -72.20
C ALA A 175 10.02 -34.64 -71.11
N ILE A 176 10.44 -34.58 -69.85
CA ILE A 176 9.57 -34.73 -68.68
C ILE A 176 9.17 -33.33 -68.21
N SER A 177 7.87 -33.07 -68.08
CA SER A 177 7.35 -31.83 -67.48
C SER A 177 6.88 -32.10 -66.06
N LEU A 178 7.56 -31.52 -65.07
CA LEU A 178 7.12 -31.53 -63.67
C LEU A 178 6.29 -30.27 -63.42
N ALA A 179 5.03 -30.43 -63.00
CA ALA A 179 4.18 -29.33 -62.57
C ALA A 179 3.93 -29.46 -61.05
N GLY A 180 4.26 -28.41 -60.30
CA GLY A 180 3.91 -28.30 -58.88
C GLY A 180 2.53 -27.67 -58.71
N SER A 181 1.77 -28.10 -57.70
CA SER A 181 0.52 -27.46 -57.31
C SER A 181 0.66 -26.86 -55.90
N PRO A 182 0.38 -25.57 -55.69
CA PRO A 182 -0.10 -24.62 -56.70
C PRO A 182 1.02 -24.17 -57.68
N PRO A 183 0.72 -23.88 -58.97
CA PRO A 183 1.68 -23.27 -59.89
C PRO A 183 1.98 -21.84 -59.42
N GLY A 184 3.24 -21.55 -59.08
CA GLY A 184 3.60 -20.31 -58.37
C GLY A 184 3.21 -20.32 -56.88
N GLY A 185 3.05 -21.50 -56.29
CA GLY A 185 2.44 -21.70 -54.97
C GLY A 185 3.06 -20.89 -53.84
N LEU A 186 2.26 -19.96 -53.30
CA LEU A 186 2.40 -19.55 -51.92
C LEU A 186 1.98 -20.73 -51.05
N PHE A 187 2.97 -21.43 -50.50
CA PHE A 187 2.75 -22.40 -49.44
C PHE A 187 2.29 -21.62 -48.20
N ARG A 188 0.98 -21.60 -47.97
CA ARG A 188 0.41 -21.01 -46.77
C ARG A 188 0.48 -22.04 -45.65
N CYS A 189 1.39 -21.79 -44.73
CA CYS A 189 1.08 -21.96 -43.32
C CYS A 189 0.20 -20.77 -42.86
#